data_AF-A0A351CBC7-F1
#
_entry.id   AF-A0A351CBC7-F1
#
_cell.length_a   1.000
_cell.length_b   1.000
_cell.length_c   1.000
_cell.angle_alpha   90.00
_cell.angle_beta   90.00
_cell.angle_gamma   90.00
#
_symmetry.space_group_name_H-M   'P 1'
#
loop_
_entity.id
_entity.type
_entity.pdbx_description
1 polymer ?
#
loop_
_entity_poly.entity_id
_entity_poly.type
_entity_poly.pdbx_seq_one_letter_code
_entity_poly.pdbx_strand_id
1 'polypeptide(L)'
;MFVDLEKIGDKDRFHLDDYWFRWDSQTTQHLHSKKIQEIINAERQVHLFIRLVQKVEGQTQPFVYCGRLAYEVDIPDMISMPIRILFTSLDFNDNTSNEHLEAIYQWMLRKTGKTPSYMIPQGVLSESLGAPVGVQ
;
A
#
# COMPACT_ATOMS: atom_id res chain seq x y z
N MET A 1 3.97 10.02 1.87
CA MET A 1 4.32 8.84 2.68
C MET A 1 5.16 7.93 1.82
N PHE A 2 6.25 7.39 2.38
CA PHE A 2 7.12 6.41 1.73
C PHE A 2 6.99 5.12 2.53
N VAL A 3 6.67 4.02 1.85
CA VAL A 3 6.23 2.76 2.47
C VAL A 3 7.02 1.59 1.86
N ASP A 4 7.67 0.83 2.71
CA ASP A 4 8.24 -0.48 2.37
C ASP A 4 7.22 -1.56 2.77
N LEU A 5 6.74 -2.35 1.81
CA LEU A 5 5.72 -3.38 2.04
C LEU A 5 6.32 -4.66 2.63
N GLU A 6 7.40 -5.18 2.04
CA GLU A 6 8.15 -6.31 2.57
C GLU A 6 9.28 -5.83 3.48
N LYS A 7 8.90 -5.50 4.71
CA LYS A 7 9.83 -5.11 5.76
C LYS A 7 10.25 -6.34 6.58
N ILE A 8 11.48 -6.80 6.36
CA ILE A 8 12.05 -7.95 7.07
C ILE A 8 12.01 -7.71 8.59
N GLY A 9 11.16 -8.46 9.30
CA GLY A 9 11.12 -8.52 10.78
C GLY A 9 10.23 -7.53 11.52
N ASP A 10 9.31 -6.82 10.84
CA ASP A 10 8.32 -5.93 11.51
C ASP A 10 6.89 -6.51 11.42
N LYS A 11 5.99 -6.06 12.30
CA LYS A 11 4.56 -6.40 12.19
C LYS A 11 3.93 -5.65 11.02
N ASP A 12 2.88 -6.19 10.41
CA ASP A 12 2.14 -5.50 9.34
C ASP A 12 1.54 -4.18 9.87
N ARG A 13 2.07 -3.04 9.43
CA ARG A 13 1.61 -1.68 9.79
C ARG A 13 0.77 -1.00 8.70
N PHE A 14 0.58 -1.70 7.59
CA PHE A 14 -0.05 -1.19 6.39
C PHE A 14 -1.03 -2.24 5.90
N HIS A 15 -2.29 -1.83 5.73
CA HIS A 15 -3.29 -2.64 5.04
C HIS A 15 -3.75 -1.83 3.83
N LEU A 16 -3.59 -2.43 2.66
CA LEU A 16 -4.17 -1.94 1.42
C LEU A 16 -5.28 -2.89 1.02
N ASP A 17 -6.48 -2.33 0.85
CA ASP A 17 -7.66 -3.10 0.53
C ASP A 17 -8.50 -2.34 -0.51
N ASP A 18 -8.56 -2.88 -1.73
CA ASP A 18 -9.06 -2.20 -2.93
C ASP A 18 -8.46 -0.78 -3.10
N TYR A 19 -9.20 0.27 -2.72
CA TYR A 19 -8.78 1.67 -2.78
C TYR A 19 -8.41 2.29 -1.42
N TRP A 20 -8.56 1.55 -0.31
CA TRP A 20 -8.24 2.03 1.04
C TRP A 20 -6.80 1.73 1.44
N PHE A 21 -6.14 2.71 2.06
CA PHE A 21 -4.80 2.61 2.64
C PHE A 21 -4.86 2.94 4.15
N ARG A 22 -4.65 1.93 4.99
CA ARG A 22 -4.51 2.09 6.44
C ARG A 22 -3.06 2.39 6.80
N TRP A 23 -2.85 3.43 7.62
CA TRP A 23 -1.56 3.89 8.10
C TRP A 23 -1.52 4.01 9.62
N ASP A 24 -0.63 3.26 10.27
CA ASP A 24 -0.32 3.47 11.69
C ASP A 24 0.88 4.42 11.83
N SER A 25 0.75 5.46 12.66
CA SER A 25 1.77 6.51 12.83
C SER A 25 3.05 6.00 13.50
N GLN A 26 4.15 6.74 13.37
CA GLN A 26 5.30 6.53 14.25
C GLN A 26 4.99 7.08 15.66
N THR A 27 5.62 6.49 16.67
CA THR A 27 5.27 6.59 18.11
C THR A 27 5.37 7.99 18.74
N THR A 28 5.84 9.01 18.00
CA THR A 28 5.92 10.39 18.47
C THR A 28 4.80 11.30 17.94
N GLN A 29 3.98 10.81 17.00
CA GLN A 29 2.88 11.58 16.42
C GLN A 29 1.55 11.23 17.10
N HIS A 30 0.77 12.27 17.42
CA HIS A 30 -0.51 12.19 18.12
C HIS A 30 -1.50 13.20 17.51
N LEU A 31 -2.80 13.10 17.79
CA LEU A 31 -3.87 13.84 17.09
C LEU A 31 -3.62 15.35 16.95
N HIS A 32 -3.11 15.99 18.01
CA HIS A 32 -2.82 17.44 18.06
C HIS A 32 -1.47 17.84 17.42
N SER A 33 -0.69 16.90 16.89
CA SER A 33 0.52 17.20 16.15
C SER A 33 0.18 17.97 14.88
N LYS A 34 0.85 19.11 14.63
CA LYS A 34 0.55 20.02 13.49
C LYS A 34 0.37 19.29 12.16
N LYS A 35 1.25 18.34 11.83
CA LYS A 35 1.19 17.55 10.58
C LYS A 35 -0.06 16.67 10.45
N ILE A 36 -0.62 16.21 11.58
CA ILE A 36 -1.84 15.40 11.60
C ILE A 36 -3.05 16.31 11.40
N GLN A 37 -3.07 17.48 12.06
CA GLN A 37 -4.09 18.52 11.82
C GLN A 37 -4.08 19.03 10.37
N GLU A 38 -2.90 19.31 9.79
CA GLU A 38 -2.74 19.66 8.37
C GLU A 38 -3.35 18.62 7.41
N ILE A 39 -3.30 17.33 7.77
CA ILE A 39 -3.88 16.24 6.98
C ILE A 39 -5.40 16.14 7.19
N ILE A 40 -5.87 16.21 8.44
CA ILE A 40 -7.30 16.14 8.79
C ILE A 40 -8.08 17.31 8.18
N ASN A 41 -7.51 18.52 8.20
CA ASN A 41 -8.12 19.73 7.64
C ASN A 41 -8.00 19.81 6.10
N ALA A 42 -7.40 18.81 5.45
CA ALA A 42 -7.06 18.81 4.02
C ALA A 42 -6.15 19.98 3.55
N GLU A 43 -5.50 20.68 4.48
CA GLU A 43 -4.49 21.72 4.21
C GLU A 43 -3.23 21.13 3.54
N ARG A 44 -3.04 19.82 3.64
CA ARG A 44 -1.88 19.08 3.11
C ARG A 44 -2.31 17.85 2.32
N GLN A 45 -2.16 17.92 0.99
CA GLN A 45 -2.27 16.74 0.14
C GLN A 45 -1.24 15.67 0.54
N VAL A 46 -1.74 14.48 0.86
CA VAL A 46 -0.90 13.30 1.09
C VAL A 46 -0.66 12.60 -0.24
N HIS A 47 0.60 12.24 -0.50
CA HIS A 47 1.04 11.49 -1.68
C HIS A 47 1.61 10.14 -1.21
N LEU A 48 1.29 9.04 -1.90
CA LEU A 48 1.74 7.69 -1.56
C LEU A 48 2.88 7.25 -2.48
N PHE A 49 3.96 6.76 -1.88
CA PHE A 49 5.10 6.15 -2.55
C PHE A 49 5.34 4.78 -1.92
N ILE A 50 5.28 3.72 -2.72
CA ILE A 50 5.44 2.33 -2.27
C ILE A 50 6.68 1.72 -2.88
N ARG A 51 7.36 0.87 -2.12
CA ARG A 51 8.39 -0.05 -2.60
C ARG A 51 8.07 -1.43 -2.06
N LEU A 52 8.10 -2.44 -2.93
CA LEU A 52 7.82 -3.83 -2.54
C LEU A 52 8.91 -4.35 -1.59
N VAL A 53 10.15 -4.41 -2.07
CA VAL A 53 11.33 -4.88 -1.31
C VAL A 53 12.39 -3.79 -1.22
N GLN A 54 13.00 -3.60 -0.05
CA GLN A 54 13.99 -2.52 0.14
C GLN A 54 15.25 -2.72 -0.73
N LYS A 55 15.70 -3.97 -0.88
CA LYS A 55 16.89 -4.34 -1.67
C LYS A 55 16.67 -5.65 -2.42
N VAL A 56 17.25 -5.73 -3.61
CA VAL A 56 17.45 -6.97 -4.39
C VAL A 56 18.94 -7.06 -4.68
N GLU A 57 19.57 -8.19 -4.38
CA GLU A 57 21.02 -8.44 -4.59
C GLU A 57 21.93 -7.31 -4.04
N GLY A 58 21.54 -6.72 -2.91
CA GLY A 58 22.24 -5.60 -2.26
C GLY A 58 21.92 -4.21 -2.81
N GLN A 59 21.35 -4.11 -4.01
CA GLN A 59 20.93 -2.85 -4.65
C GLN A 59 19.58 -2.36 -4.09
N THR A 60 19.56 -1.11 -3.61
CA THR A 60 18.35 -0.43 -3.12
C THR A 60 17.37 -0.20 -4.26
N GLN A 61 16.14 -0.68 -4.11
CA GLN A 61 15.11 -0.51 -5.14
C GLN A 61 14.44 0.88 -5.04
N PRO A 62 13.92 1.42 -6.16
CA PRO A 62 13.22 2.71 -6.17
C PRO A 62 11.84 2.64 -5.50
N PHE A 63 11.27 3.81 -5.23
CA PHE A 63 9.86 3.94 -4.85
C PHE A 63 9.00 4.23 -6.09
N VAL A 64 7.84 3.60 -6.15
CA VAL A 64 6.79 3.80 -7.15
C VAL A 64 5.80 4.82 -6.60
N TYR A 65 5.43 5.83 -7.38
CA TYR A 65 4.38 6.77 -7.00
C TYR A 65 3.00 6.14 -7.23
N CYS A 66 2.21 6.00 -6.18
CA CYS A 66 0.91 5.32 -6.17
C CYS A 66 -0.29 6.25 -6.07
N GLY A 67 -0.07 7.57 -6.22
CA GLY A 67 -1.15 8.55 -6.24
C GLY A 67 -1.28 9.41 -4.98
N ARG A 68 -2.35 10.20 -4.98
CA ARG A 68 -2.82 11.04 -3.89
C ARG A 68 -3.74 10.26 -2.97
N LEU A 69 -3.71 10.61 -1.69
CA LEU A 69 -4.57 10.07 -0.66
C LEU A 69 -5.47 11.17 -0.07
N ALA A 70 -6.76 10.90 0.03
CA ALA A 70 -7.68 11.66 0.87
C ALA A 70 -7.74 11.05 2.27
N TYR A 71 -7.74 11.89 3.29
CA TYR A 71 -8.02 11.46 4.66
C TYR A 71 -9.47 10.95 4.76
N GLU A 72 -9.66 9.77 5.36
CA GLU A 72 -10.97 9.20 5.62
C GLU A 72 -11.11 8.91 7.12
N VAL A 73 -12.29 9.22 7.66
CA VAL A 73 -12.50 9.35 9.10
C VAL A 73 -12.75 7.99 9.75
N ASP A 74 -11.88 7.62 10.70
CA ASP A 74 -12.10 6.51 11.63
C ASP A 74 -11.89 7.01 13.08
N ILE A 75 -12.88 7.76 13.59
CA ILE A 75 -12.83 8.46 14.89
C ILE A 75 -12.40 7.57 16.08
N PRO A 76 -12.85 6.31 16.21
CA PRO A 76 -12.51 5.47 17.36
C PRO A 76 -11.00 5.28 17.57
N ASP A 77 -10.25 5.06 16.49
CA ASP A 77 -8.83 4.71 16.56
C ASP A 77 -7.89 5.95 16.58
N MET A 78 -8.41 7.17 16.35
CA MET A 78 -7.61 8.40 16.37
C MET A 78 -7.08 8.79 17.76
N ILE A 79 -7.64 8.20 18.82
CA ILE A 79 -7.25 8.44 20.21
C ILE A 79 -6.13 7.48 20.66
N SER A 80 -5.80 6.47 19.84
CA SER A 80 -4.76 5.50 20.14
C SER A 80 -3.34 6.03 19.87
N MET A 81 -2.35 5.40 20.50
CA MET A 81 -0.92 5.60 20.21
C MET A 81 -0.32 4.25 19.77
N PRO A 82 0.12 4.08 18.52
CA PRO A 82 0.16 5.07 17.43
C PRO A 82 -1.24 5.47 16.94
N ILE A 83 -1.37 6.64 16.29
CA ILE A 83 -2.62 7.00 15.60
C ILE A 83 -2.79 6.07 14.41
N ARG A 84 -3.97 5.50 14.24
CA ARG A 84 -4.38 4.91 12.97
C ARG A 84 -5.11 5.94 12.12
N ILE A 85 -4.74 6.02 10.85
CA ILE A 85 -5.42 6.84 9.86
C ILE A 85 -5.84 5.95 8.70
N LEU A 86 -7.11 6.05 8.31
CA LEU A 86 -7.59 5.50 7.04
C LEU A 86 -7.45 6.58 5.96
N PHE A 87 -7.05 6.16 4.78
CA PHE A 87 -7.00 6.99 3.59
C PHE A 87 -7.73 6.30 2.45
N THR A 88 -8.44 7.07 1.62
CA THR A 88 -8.88 6.62 0.29
C THR A 88 -7.86 7.07 -0.75
N SER A 89 -7.49 6.18 -1.67
CA SER A 89 -6.65 6.49 -2.82
C SER A 89 -7.46 7.19 -3.90
N LEU A 90 -7.06 8.42 -4.25
CA LEU A 90 -7.73 9.25 -5.25
C LEU A 90 -7.31 8.96 -6.69
N ASP A 91 -6.16 8.31 -6.87
CA ASP A 91 -5.58 7.99 -8.19
C ASP A 91 -5.40 6.45 -8.36
N PHE A 92 -6.22 5.65 -7.68
CA PHE A 92 -6.25 4.19 -7.89
C PHE A 92 -6.72 3.86 -9.30
N ASN A 93 -5.99 2.97 -9.99
CA ASN A 93 -6.29 2.56 -11.36
C ASN A 93 -5.95 1.07 -11.55
N ASP A 94 -6.97 0.22 -11.42
CA ASP A 94 -6.91 -1.23 -11.63
C ASP A 94 -6.59 -1.62 -13.09
N ASN A 95 -6.81 -0.71 -14.05
CA ASN A 95 -6.54 -0.87 -15.46
C ASN A 95 -5.25 -0.12 -15.90
N THR A 96 -4.29 0.04 -14.98
CA THR A 96 -3.00 0.68 -15.26
C THR A 96 -2.12 -0.16 -16.18
N SER A 97 -1.45 0.47 -17.15
CA SER A 97 -0.40 -0.17 -17.97
C SER A 97 1.01 0.01 -17.38
N ASN A 98 1.12 0.43 -16.11
CA ASN A 98 2.38 0.59 -15.41
C ASN A 98 2.68 -0.68 -14.61
N GLU A 99 3.61 -1.49 -15.12
CA GLU A 99 4.04 -2.77 -14.53
C GLU A 99 4.42 -2.67 -13.05
N HIS A 100 4.97 -1.55 -12.58
CA HIS A 100 5.35 -1.38 -11.19
C HIS A 100 4.14 -1.12 -10.28
N LEU A 101 3.12 -0.40 -10.78
CA LEU A 101 1.84 -0.24 -10.08
C LEU A 101 1.05 -1.55 -10.09
N GLU A 102 1.03 -2.26 -11.22
CA GLU A 102 0.40 -3.57 -11.33
C GLU A 102 1.02 -4.56 -10.35
N ALA A 103 2.36 -4.68 -10.30
CA ALA A 103 3.05 -5.54 -9.33
C ALA A 103 2.70 -5.21 -7.88
N ILE A 104 2.51 -3.92 -7.57
CA ILE A 104 2.07 -3.44 -6.26
C ILE A 104 0.63 -3.86 -5.97
N TYR A 105 -0.31 -3.73 -6.91
CA TYR A 105 -1.70 -4.19 -6.73
C TYR A 105 -1.80 -5.72 -6.63
N GLN A 106 -1.07 -6.47 -7.46
CA GLN A 106 -1.01 -7.94 -7.39
C GLN A 106 -0.45 -8.44 -6.06
N TRP A 107 0.51 -7.73 -5.47
CA TRP A 107 1.01 -8.05 -4.12
C TRP A 107 -0.09 -7.88 -3.06
N MET A 108 -0.91 -6.83 -3.15
CA MET A 108 -2.02 -6.60 -2.20
C MET A 108 -3.04 -7.74 -2.25
N LEU A 109 -3.50 -8.11 -3.45
CA LEU A 109 -4.48 -9.20 -3.66
C LEU A 109 -3.98 -10.52 -3.07
N ARG A 110 -2.71 -10.87 -3.32
CA ARG A 110 -2.08 -12.07 -2.76
C ARG A 110 -1.97 -12.05 -1.24
N LYS A 111 -1.84 -10.87 -0.63
CA LYS A 111 -1.71 -10.69 0.83
C LYS A 111 -3.04 -10.68 1.57
N THR A 112 -4.09 -10.10 0.99
CA THR A 112 -5.43 -10.07 1.58
C THR A 112 -6.21 -11.38 1.37
N GLY A 113 -5.74 -12.25 0.47
CA GLY A 113 -6.44 -13.48 0.08
C GLY A 113 -7.71 -13.23 -0.72
N LYS A 114 -7.92 -11.98 -1.17
CA LYS A 114 -9.06 -11.60 -2.00
C LYS A 114 -8.75 -11.86 -3.47
N THR A 115 -9.65 -12.55 -4.16
CA THR A 115 -9.79 -12.34 -5.61
C THR A 115 -10.25 -10.90 -5.84
N PRO A 116 -9.70 -10.18 -6.83
CA PRO A 116 -10.16 -8.83 -7.17
C PRO A 116 -11.66 -8.88 -7.48
N SER A 117 -12.40 -7.90 -6.94
CA SER A 117 -13.83 -7.74 -7.22
C SER A 117 -14.11 -7.33 -8.67
N TYR A 118 -13.09 -6.82 -9.36
CA TYR A 118 -13.08 -6.56 -10.80
C TYR A 118 -12.57 -7.78 -11.57
N MET A 119 -13.33 -8.17 -12.60
CA MET A 119 -13.03 -9.35 -13.42
C MET A 119 -11.72 -9.16 -14.18
N ILE A 120 -10.67 -9.90 -13.81
CA ILE A 120 -9.51 -10.09 -14.68
C ILE A 120 -9.99 -10.82 -15.94
N PRO A 121 -9.78 -10.29 -17.16
CA PRO A 121 -10.01 -11.04 -18.38
C PRO A 121 -9.13 -12.30 -18.38
N GLN A 122 -9.75 -13.48 -18.44
CA GLN A 122 -9.03 -14.75 -18.42
C GLN A 122 -8.08 -14.84 -19.63
N GLY A 123 -6.77 -14.64 -19.42
CA GLY A 123 -5.80 -14.74 -20.51
C GLY A 123 -4.33 -14.36 -20.21
N VAL A 124 -4.01 -13.58 -19.18
CA VAL A 124 -2.66 -12.97 -19.04
C VAL A 124 -1.72 -13.69 -18.06
N LEU A 125 -2.23 -14.59 -17.20
CA LEU A 125 -1.47 -15.11 -16.04
C LEU A 125 -1.15 -16.63 -16.10
N SER A 126 -1.17 -17.25 -17.28
CA SER A 126 -0.86 -18.68 -17.46
C SER A 126 0.59 -19.00 -17.87
N GLU A 127 1.43 -18.02 -18.23
CA GLU A 127 2.75 -18.29 -18.84
C GLU A 127 3.99 -17.81 -18.05
N SER A 128 3.85 -16.96 -17.03
CA SER A 128 5.01 -16.33 -16.36
C SER A 128 5.42 -16.94 -15.01
N LEU A 129 4.66 -17.89 -14.45
CA LEU A 129 5.07 -18.68 -13.28
C LEU A 129 5.47 -20.09 -13.72
N GLY A 130 6.76 -20.22 -14.06
CA GLY A 130 7.35 -21.49 -14.46
C GLY A 130 7.08 -22.59 -13.42
N ALA A 131 6.55 -23.71 -13.91
CA ALA A 131 6.36 -24.91 -13.10
C ALA A 131 7.71 -25.38 -12.51
N PRO A 132 7.76 -25.90 -11.27
CA PRO A 132 8.94 -26.61 -10.78
C PRO A 132 9.18 -27.86 -11.65
N VAL A 133 10.31 -27.86 -12.35
CA VAL A 133 10.75 -28.93 -13.25
C VAL A 133 11.36 -30.08 -12.43
N GLY A 134 10.68 -31.23 -12.39
CA GLY A 134 11.18 -32.50 -11.81
C GLY A 134 11.50 -32.42 -10.30
N VAL A 135 12.14 -33.38 -9.66
CA VAL A 135 12.65 -34.70 -10.07
C VAL A 135 12.40 -35.64 -8.87
N GLN A 136 12.04 -36.92 -9.02
CA GLN A 136 11.99 -37.75 -10.23
C GLN A 136 10.57 -38.09 -10.66
#